data_AF-A0A0F9DIH1-F1
#
_entry.id   AF-A0A0F9DIH1-F1
#
_cell.length_a   1.000
_cell.length_b   1.000
_cell.length_c   1.000
_cell.angle_alpha   90.00
_cell.angle_beta   90.00
_cell.angle_gamma   90.00
#
_symmetry.space_group_name_H-M   'P 1'
#
loop_
_entity.id
_entity.type
_entity.pdbx_description
1 polymer ?
#
loop_
_entity_poly.entity_id
_entity_poly.type
_entity_poly.pdbx_seq_one_letter_code
_entity_poly.pdbx_strand_id
1 'polypeptide(L)'
;MAMLKLANQVRRKKAQENKWFLYEFINKNPGLTVYEISKKIDWTNGKINHYIQKLVKEDFIKNSDKVVNGRNQKRYSSKTVKELINWDEFNKR
;
A
#
# COMPACT_ATOMS: atom_id res chain seq x y z
N MET A 1 12.44 -30.29 9.60
CA MET A 1 11.11 -29.67 9.34
C MET A 1 10.81 -28.44 10.19
N ALA A 2 11.02 -28.47 11.52
CA ALA A 2 10.70 -27.33 12.40
C ALA A 2 11.37 -26.00 12.01
N MET A 3 12.67 -26.03 11.67
CA MET A 3 13.44 -24.85 11.22
C MET A 3 12.85 -24.17 9.98
N LEU A 4 12.40 -24.95 8.98
CA LEU A 4 11.79 -24.40 7.76
C LEU A 4 10.44 -23.72 8.08
N LYS A 5 9.64 -24.34 8.96
CA LYS A 5 8.36 -23.76 9.40
C LYS A 5 8.58 -22.42 10.11
N LEU A 6 9.57 -22.35 11.01
CA LEU A 6 9.95 -21.13 11.70
C LEU A 6 10.44 -20.04 10.72
N ALA A 7 11.34 -20.38 9.80
CA ALA A 7 11.83 -19.46 8.78
C ALA A 7 10.69 -18.88 7.92
N ASN A 8 9.73 -19.72 7.53
CA ASN A 8 8.55 -19.27 6.79
C ASN A 8 7.64 -18.35 7.60
N GLN A 9 7.48 -18.60 8.89
CA GLN A 9 6.71 -17.72 9.78
C GLN A 9 7.37 -16.35 9.91
N VAL A 10 8.70 -16.30 10.09
CA VAL A 10 9.46 -15.04 10.13
C VAL A 10 9.31 -14.25 8.83
N ARG A 11 9.45 -14.92 7.67
CA ARG A 11 9.25 -14.28 6.35
C ARG A 11 7.85 -13.69 6.19
N ARG A 12 6.81 -14.42 6.61
CA ARG A 12 5.41 -13.94 6.54
C ARG A 12 5.19 -12.73 7.45
N LYS A 13 5.70 -12.79 8.69
CA LYS A 13 5.62 -11.65 9.62
C LYS A 13 6.29 -10.42 9.02
N LYS A 14 7.51 -10.56 8.48
CA LYS A 14 8.22 -9.45 7.86
C LYS A 14 7.51 -8.89 6.63
N ALA A 15 6.88 -9.76 5.82
CA ALA A 15 6.10 -9.32 4.69
C ALA A 15 4.86 -8.50 5.11
N GLN A 16 4.21 -8.88 6.21
CA GLN A 16 3.08 -8.15 6.77
C GLN A 16 3.51 -6.80 7.36
N GLU A 17 4.60 -6.77 8.12
CA GLU A 17 5.20 -5.53 8.63
C GLU A 17 5.55 -4.55 7.51
N ASN A 18 6.18 -5.04 6.43
CA ASN A 18 6.52 -4.20 5.28
C ASN A 18 5.26 -3.64 4.59
N LYS A 19 4.19 -4.44 4.48
CA LYS A 19 2.93 -3.99 3.88
C LYS A 19 2.32 -2.85 4.69
N TRP A 20 2.23 -3.01 6.00
CA TRP A 20 1.66 -1.99 6.89
C TRP A 20 2.53 -0.75 7.01
N PHE A 21 3.85 -0.92 7.05
CA PHE A 21 4.78 0.21 6.98
C PHE A 21 4.53 1.06 5.73
N LEU A 22 4.36 0.42 4.57
CA LEU A 22 4.08 1.15 3.32
C LEU A 22 2.71 1.84 3.35
N TYR A 23 1.69 1.18 3.88
CA TYR A 23 0.37 1.79 4.08
C TYR A 23 0.46 3.04 4.95
N GLU A 24 1.10 2.95 6.13
CA GLU A 24 1.25 4.08 7.04
C GLU A 24 2.05 5.22 6.41
N PHE A 25 3.09 4.87 5.65
CA PHE A 25 3.89 5.85 4.92
C PHE A 25 3.05 6.61 3.89
N ILE A 26 2.25 5.90 3.08
CA ILE A 26 1.34 6.51 2.09
C ILE A 26 0.27 7.35 2.79
N ASN A 27 -0.25 6.89 3.92
CA ASN A 27 -1.23 7.63 4.72
C ASN A 27 -0.67 8.97 5.23
N LYS A 28 0.59 8.98 5.68
CA LYS A 28 1.30 10.20 6.13
C LYS A 28 1.77 11.07 4.96
N ASN A 29 1.92 10.51 3.76
CA ASN A 29 2.47 11.18 2.58
C ASN A 29 1.60 10.88 1.33
N PRO A 30 0.36 11.38 1.28
CA PRO A 30 -0.54 11.09 0.18
C PRO A 30 -0.08 11.75 -1.13
N GLY A 31 -0.48 11.15 -2.25
CA GLY A 31 -0.25 11.72 -3.58
C GLY A 31 1.15 11.46 -4.16
N LEU A 32 1.94 10.57 -3.57
CA LEU A 32 3.27 10.22 -4.09
C LEU A 32 3.19 9.13 -5.16
N THR A 33 4.12 9.19 -6.10
CA THR A 33 4.42 8.13 -7.09
C THR A 33 5.30 7.05 -6.47
N VAL A 34 5.35 5.86 -7.10
CA VAL A 34 6.27 4.76 -6.70
C VAL A 34 7.72 5.24 -6.62
N TYR A 35 8.15 6.07 -7.57
CA TYR A 35 9.50 6.61 -7.61
C TYR A 35 9.80 7.55 -6.44
N GLU A 36 8.88 8.47 -6.13
CA GLU A 36 9.03 9.37 -5.00
C GLU A 36 9.02 8.61 -3.66
N ILE A 37 8.17 7.58 -3.53
CA ILE A 37 8.16 6.69 -2.36
C ILE A 37 9.51 5.98 -2.22
N SER A 38 9.99 5.37 -3.31
CA SER A 38 11.29 4.66 -3.39
C SER A 38 12.45 5.51 -2.87
N LYS A 39 12.53 6.76 -3.31
CA LYS A 39 13.56 7.70 -2.85
C LYS A 39 13.45 8.08 -1.37
N LYS A 40 12.25 8.03 -0.78
CA LYS A 40 12.04 8.41 0.63
C LYS A 40 12.27 7.27 1.62
N ILE A 41 11.99 6.02 1.24
CA ILE A 41 12.11 4.86 2.15
C ILE A 41 13.21 3.87 1.77
N ASP A 42 13.98 4.18 0.74
CA ASP A 42 15.11 3.39 0.22
C ASP A 42 14.72 1.94 -0.13
N TRP A 43 13.56 1.76 -0.77
CA TRP A 43 13.10 0.47 -1.26
C TRP A 43 13.11 0.45 -2.78
N THR A 44 13.42 -0.71 -3.36
CA THR A 44 13.32 -0.88 -4.80
C THR A 44 11.88 -0.65 -5.30
N ASN A 45 11.75 -0.11 -6.52
CA ASN A 45 10.43 0.12 -7.14
C ASN A 45 9.63 -1.19 -7.23
N GLY A 46 10.29 -2.33 -7.47
CA GLY A 46 9.65 -3.65 -7.52
C GLY A 46 9.05 -4.06 -6.17
N LYS A 47 9.79 -3.85 -5.07
CA LYS A 47 9.29 -4.12 -3.70
C LYS A 47 8.07 -3.25 -3.38
N ILE A 48 8.13 -1.96 -3.72
CA ILE A 48 7.01 -1.04 -3.49
C ILE A 48 5.79 -1.46 -4.32
N ASN A 49 5.97 -1.71 -5.62
CA ASN A 49 4.89 -2.16 -6.51
C ASN A 49 4.21 -3.44 -6.00
N HIS A 50 4.98 -4.41 -5.51
CA HIS A 50 4.44 -5.64 -4.93
C HIS A 50 3.46 -5.37 -3.78
N TYR A 51 3.81 -4.47 -2.85
CA TYR A 51 2.95 -4.15 -1.71
C TYR A 51 1.82 -3.18 -2.07
N ILE A 52 2.05 -2.22 -2.98
CA ILE A 52 1.00 -1.35 -3.51
C ILE A 52 -0.09 -2.18 -4.18
N GLN A 53 0.26 -3.14 -5.03
CA GLN A 53 -0.73 -4.00 -5.69
C GLN A 53 -1.59 -4.76 -4.67
N LYS A 54 -0.98 -5.25 -3.57
CA LYS A 54 -1.72 -5.88 -2.47
C LYS A 54 -2.66 -4.89 -1.77
N LEU A 55 -2.16 -3.72 -1.41
CA LEU A 55 -2.95 -2.70 -0.71
C LEU A 55 -4.10 -2.16 -1.56
N VAL A 56 -3.91 -2.01 -2.87
CA VAL A 56 -4.99 -1.64 -3.82
C VAL A 56 -6.00 -2.78 -3.93
N LYS A 57 -5.55 -4.03 -4.07
CA LYS A 57 -6.44 -5.20 -4.16
C LYS A 57 -7.27 -5.38 -2.89
N GLU A 58 -6.69 -5.12 -1.74
CA GLU A 58 -7.36 -5.16 -0.43
C GLU A 58 -8.09 -3.85 -0.09
N ASP A 59 -8.16 -2.91 -1.04
CA ASP A 59 -8.91 -1.67 -0.96
C ASP A 59 -8.45 -0.65 0.10
N PHE A 60 -7.28 -0.85 0.72
CA PHE A 60 -6.71 0.06 1.73
C PHE A 60 -6.18 1.37 1.15
N ILE A 61 -5.75 1.37 -0.11
CA ILE A 61 -5.24 2.56 -0.80
C ILE A 61 -5.92 2.71 -2.15
N LYS A 62 -5.98 3.95 -2.62
CA LYS A 62 -6.47 4.31 -3.95
C LYS A 62 -5.37 4.97 -4.76
N ASN A 63 -5.52 4.96 -6.08
CA ASN A 63 -4.63 5.68 -6.98
C ASN A 63 -5.38 6.72 -7.81
N SER A 64 -4.69 7.80 -8.14
CA SER A 64 -5.12 8.79 -9.11
C SER A 64 -4.05 8.95 -10.19
N ASP A 65 -4.48 9.38 -11.37
CA ASP A 65 -3.61 9.68 -12.49
C ASP A 65 -3.45 11.19 -12.61
N LYS A 66 -2.22 11.67 -12.77
CA LYS A 66 -1.91 13.09 -12.95
C LYS A 66 -0.94 13.25 -14.10
N VAL A 67 -1.27 14.09 -15.08
CA VAL A 67 -0.35 14.41 -16.17
C VAL A 67 0.66 15.44 -15.68
N VAL A 68 1.94 15.10 -15.76
CA VAL A 68 3.07 15.99 -15.43
C VAL A 68 4.06 15.92 -16.59
N ASN A 69 4.38 17.07 -17.20
CA ASN A 69 5.27 17.17 -18.35
C ASN A 69 4.86 16.23 -19.51
N GLY A 70 3.56 16.15 -19.81
CA GLY A 70 3.01 15.31 -20.86
C GLY A 70 3.02 13.79 -20.56
N ARG A 71 3.46 13.37 -19.37
CA ARG A 71 3.47 11.96 -18.97
C ARG A 71 2.43 11.71 -17.88
N ASN A 72 1.68 10.62 -18.00
CA ASN A 72 0.77 10.21 -16.94
C ASN A 72 1.56 9.63 -15.76
N GLN A 73 1.30 10.15 -14.56
CA GLN A 73 1.90 9.69 -13.31
C GLN A 73 0.82 9.17 -12.38
N LYS A 74 0.94 7.90 -12.00
CA LYS A 74 0.08 7.27 -11.00
C LYS A 74 0.55 7.65 -9.60
N ARG A 75 -0.36 8.20 -8.80
CA ARG A 75 -0.13 8.70 -7.45
C ARG A 75 -1.03 7.97 -6.46
N TYR A 76 -0.53 7.72 -5.25
CA TYR A 76 -1.20 6.84 -4.29
C TYR A 76 -1.55 7.59 -3.00
N SER A 77 -2.72 7.29 -2.44
CA SER A 77 -3.20 7.81 -1.15
C SER A 77 -3.95 6.72 -0.40
N SER A 78 -3.95 6.78 0.93
CA SER A 78 -4.80 5.92 1.74
C SER A 78 -6.28 6.22 1.52
N LYS A 79 -7.12 5.20 1.74
CA LYS A 79 -8.55 5.43 1.92
C LYS A 79 -8.82 5.88 3.35
N THR A 80 -9.73 6.82 3.50
CA THR A 80 -10.26 7.21 4.81
C THR A 80 -11.16 6.12 5.38
N VAL A 81 -11.37 6.10 6.70
CA VAL A 81 -12.30 5.15 7.35
C VAL A 81 -13.69 5.21 6.71
N LYS A 82 -14.15 6.41 6.34
CA LYS A 82 -15.42 6.60 5.64
C LYS A 82 -15.47 5.87 4.30
N GLU A 83 -14.36 5.78 3.59
CA GLU A 83 -14.28 5.09 2.29
C GLU A 83 -14.11 3.57 2.42
N LEU A 84 -13.69 3.08 3.59
CA LEU A 84 -13.53 1.65 3.87
C LEU A 84 -14.82 1.00 4.38
N ILE A 85 -15.74 1.79 4.92
CA ILE A 85 -17.01 1.29 5.48
C ILE A 85 -18.08 1.29 4.40
N ASN A 86 -18.73 0.13 4.21
CA ASN A 86 -19.99 0.05 3.48
C ASN A 86 -21.12 0.61 4.36
N TRP A 87 -21.39 1.91 4.23
CA TRP A 87 -22.40 2.58 5.04
C TRP A 87 -23.82 2.09 4.77
N ASP A 88 -24.11 1.61 3.56
CA ASP A 88 -25.44 1.07 3.21
C ASP A 88 -25.71 -0.24 3.95
N GLU A 89 -24.69 -1.06 4.15
CA GLU A 89 -24.77 -2.26 4.99
C GLU A 89 -24.84 -1.89 6.48
N PHE A 90 -24.02 -0.94 6.93
CA PHE A 90 -23.98 -0.52 8.33
C PHE A 90 -25.30 0.13 8.81
N ASN A 91 -25.96 0.88 7.93
CA ASN A 91 -27.18 1.61 8.23
C ASN A 91 -28.47 0.78 8.07
N LYS A 92 -28.40 -0.47 7.62
CA LYS A 92 -29.55 -1.40 7.50
C LYS A 92 -30.08 -1.92 8.84
N ARG A 93 -30.04 -1.10 9.89
CA ARG A 93 -30.64 -1.42 11.20
C ARG A 93 -32.15 -1.29 11.16
#